data_AF-A0A6L7X932-F1
#
_entry.id   AF-A0A6L7X932-F1
#
_cell.length_a   1.000
_cell.length_b   1.000
_cell.length_c   1.000
_cell.angle_alpha   90.00
_cell.angle_beta   90.00
_cell.angle_gamma   90.00
#
_symmetry.space_group_name_H-M   'P 1'
#
loop_
_entity.id
_entity.type
_entity.pdbx_description
1 polymer ?
#
loop_
_entity_poly.entity_id
_entity_poly.type
_entity_poly.pdbx_seq_one_letter_code
_entity_poly.pdbx_strand_id
1 'polypeptide(L)'
;SVKLLYVAPERVNTDRFRDLLEQRNPTLIAIDEAHCISEWGHEFRPDYRVLRRLTERFVDVPTVACTATATPQVQRDIIDQLDRPRMQTFITSFMRDNLTLRILPKRKAVDRLAARLKQLSGGAAIVYSQSRRSTEQTADGLRRRGVQAEHYHAGMNGQDRHALQDRFLSGETPVICATIAFGMGIDKPDIRLVAHLDMPPSIESYYQETGRAGRDGQPSECLMFYTKGVWHQQMFFINQLTDDGERQQRINRLRTMMNFSEQSQCRWSRILQYFGEQPASSQCGHCDNCLGAEDTVTDDSAPRLLEFEDSSTSQDSDQPRPLSAEEDRLFEALRQRRLQLSRDEGVSAFVVASNRELAELARVKPRSPADLEAIRGFGRRKVEKYGPALLQVIAQSPDESSTASEVEPESPSLAQPLVENDKDMPPEDWQQRFNALAEWRTMTSANEQCDPSDLLTFAAMRQLAERRPESIQQLSAVEGVGVLAVERYAEELSLIVGIAGTAHEQPVMKQAAPVPSPQSWETTLELYQSGHTLLAIAERRMLSPATIASHLVTAMRHGSDLDLRPALPPTEMVQEVRRLLSSDPDASVSDLHERLEYRLSRAELRLVEAHLRPPQIVDD
;
A
#
# COMPACT_ATOMS: atom_id res chain seq x y z
N SER A 1 -15.84 34.33 -3.48
CA SER A 1 -16.06 33.56 -4.74
C SER A 1 -15.22 32.30 -4.71
N VAL A 2 -15.78 31.14 -5.06
CA VAL A 2 -14.97 29.92 -5.25
C VAL A 2 -14.08 30.09 -6.48
N LYS A 3 -12.84 29.59 -6.43
CA LYS A 3 -11.86 29.66 -7.54
C LYS A 3 -11.57 28.29 -8.16
N LEU A 4 -11.52 27.26 -7.35
CA LEU A 4 -11.41 25.85 -7.74
C LEU A 4 -12.52 25.06 -7.05
N LEU A 5 -13.13 24.12 -7.78
CA LEU A 5 -14.16 23.23 -7.27
C LEU A 5 -13.77 21.80 -7.64
N TYR A 6 -13.30 21.03 -6.65
CA TYR A 6 -12.97 19.62 -6.83
C TYR A 6 -14.24 18.78 -6.77
N VAL A 7 -14.41 17.87 -7.75
CA VAL A 7 -15.62 17.07 -7.93
C VAL A 7 -15.23 15.66 -8.36
N ALA A 8 -15.80 14.65 -7.73
CA ALA A 8 -15.67 13.26 -8.17
C ALA A 8 -16.64 12.99 -9.35
N PRO A 9 -16.25 12.19 -10.38
CA PRO A 9 -17.02 12.01 -11.62
C PRO A 9 -18.48 11.58 -11.40
N GLU A 10 -18.73 10.75 -10.39
CA GLU A 10 -20.04 10.21 -10.04
C GLU A 10 -21.02 11.34 -9.68
N ARG A 11 -20.53 12.44 -9.09
CA ARG A 11 -21.32 13.61 -8.71
C ARG A 11 -21.75 14.45 -9.92
N VAL A 12 -20.95 14.45 -10.99
CA VAL A 12 -21.26 15.12 -12.27
C VAL A 12 -22.47 14.47 -12.96
N ASN A 13 -22.75 13.20 -12.68
CA ASN A 13 -23.90 12.48 -13.24
C ASN A 13 -25.26 12.92 -12.67
N THR A 14 -25.29 13.76 -11.62
CA THR A 14 -26.54 14.22 -10.99
C THR A 14 -27.06 15.52 -11.61
N ASP A 15 -28.32 15.53 -12.05
CA ASP A 15 -28.95 16.68 -12.73
C ASP A 15 -28.83 17.98 -11.92
N ARG A 16 -29.22 17.92 -10.64
CA ARG A 16 -29.13 19.04 -9.70
C ARG A 16 -27.73 19.64 -9.60
N PHE A 17 -26.67 18.85 -9.77
CA PHE A 17 -25.30 19.36 -9.75
C PHE A 17 -24.90 20.01 -11.08
N ARG A 18 -25.40 19.50 -12.22
CA ARG A 18 -25.23 20.13 -13.53
C ARG A 18 -25.95 21.47 -13.61
N ASP A 19 -27.18 21.55 -13.12
CA ASP A 19 -27.94 22.81 -12.98
C ASP A 19 -27.18 23.84 -12.12
N LEU A 20 -26.55 23.36 -11.03
CA LEU A 20 -25.71 24.20 -10.18
C LEU A 20 -24.46 24.69 -10.92
N LEU A 21 -23.79 23.85 -11.72
CA LEU A 21 -22.63 24.27 -12.53
C LEU A 21 -23.03 25.34 -13.56
N GLU A 22 -24.18 25.20 -14.23
CA GLU A 22 -24.70 26.21 -15.16
C GLU A 22 -24.91 27.56 -14.47
N GLN A 23 -25.51 27.58 -13.28
CA GLN A 23 -25.65 28.81 -12.48
C GLN A 23 -24.32 29.42 -12.02
N ARG A 24 -23.22 28.65 -12.03
CA ARG A 24 -21.88 29.12 -11.63
C ARG A 24 -20.99 29.51 -12.81
N ASN A 25 -21.37 29.20 -14.06
CA ASN A 25 -20.62 29.52 -15.28
C ASN A 25 -19.11 29.19 -15.20
N PRO A 26 -18.71 27.90 -15.21
CA PRO A 26 -17.31 27.52 -15.14
C PRO A 26 -16.51 28.09 -16.32
N THR A 27 -15.34 28.66 -16.06
CA THR A 27 -14.45 29.23 -17.08
C THR A 27 -13.37 28.26 -17.57
N LEU A 28 -13.23 27.10 -16.92
CA LEU A 28 -12.29 26.04 -17.25
C LEU A 28 -12.84 24.72 -16.69
N ILE A 29 -12.69 23.64 -17.46
CA ILE A 29 -12.87 22.26 -16.99
C ILE A 29 -11.49 21.62 -16.95
N ALA A 30 -11.05 21.19 -15.77
CA ALA A 30 -9.83 20.43 -15.58
C ALA A 30 -10.17 18.99 -15.22
N ILE A 31 -9.60 18.03 -15.93
CA ILE A 31 -9.75 16.60 -15.68
C ILE A 31 -8.38 16.08 -15.29
N ASP A 32 -8.23 15.76 -14.00
CA ASP A 32 -7.04 15.11 -13.48
C ASP A 32 -7.12 13.59 -13.67
N GLU A 33 -5.97 12.94 -13.71
CA GLU A 33 -5.81 11.50 -14.01
C GLU A 33 -6.66 11.00 -15.19
N ALA A 34 -6.66 11.76 -16.29
CA ALA A 34 -7.49 11.54 -17.47
C ALA A 34 -7.32 10.17 -18.14
N HIS A 35 -6.27 9.40 -17.82
CA HIS A 35 -6.15 8.00 -18.26
C HIS A 35 -7.32 7.12 -17.78
N CYS A 36 -8.01 7.48 -16.68
CA CYS A 36 -9.19 6.78 -16.18
C CYS A 36 -10.38 6.78 -17.15
N ILE A 37 -10.41 7.70 -18.13
CA ILE A 37 -11.42 7.77 -19.19
C ILE A 37 -11.31 6.56 -20.14
N SER A 38 -10.08 6.09 -20.39
CA SER A 38 -9.79 5.11 -21.43
C SER A 38 -9.89 3.68 -20.92
N GLU A 39 -10.60 2.81 -21.66
CA GLU A 39 -10.62 1.36 -21.39
C GLU A 39 -9.24 0.71 -21.56
N TRP A 40 -8.39 1.34 -22.38
CA TRP A 40 -7.01 0.94 -22.59
C TRP A 40 -6.07 1.44 -21.48
N GLY A 41 -6.55 2.36 -20.62
CA GLY A 41 -5.87 2.79 -19.41
C GLY A 41 -5.80 1.70 -18.34
N HIS A 42 -4.88 1.85 -17.38
CA HIS A 42 -4.64 0.86 -16.32
C HIS A 42 -5.64 0.96 -15.16
N GLU A 43 -6.27 2.12 -14.96
CA GLU A 43 -7.39 2.34 -14.02
C GLU A 43 -8.64 2.87 -14.73
N PHE A 44 -9.17 2.15 -15.73
CA PHE A 44 -10.44 2.52 -16.36
C PHE A 44 -11.58 2.60 -15.31
N ARG A 45 -12.32 3.72 -15.32
CA ARG A 45 -13.46 3.95 -14.44
C ARG A 45 -14.69 4.30 -15.29
N PRO A 46 -15.72 3.44 -15.36
CA PRO A 46 -16.91 3.67 -16.21
C PRO A 46 -17.58 5.03 -16.01
N ASP A 47 -17.57 5.57 -14.78
CA ASP A 47 -18.13 6.88 -14.45
C ASP A 47 -17.44 8.06 -15.17
N TYR A 48 -16.18 7.91 -15.61
CA TYR A 48 -15.51 8.93 -16.42
C TYR A 48 -16.14 9.10 -17.80
N ARG A 49 -16.91 8.11 -18.32
CA ARG A 49 -17.70 8.29 -19.55
C ARG A 49 -18.77 9.38 -19.43
N VAL A 50 -19.19 9.73 -18.21
CA VAL A 50 -20.12 10.84 -17.94
C VAL A 50 -19.48 12.19 -18.27
N LEU A 51 -18.15 12.32 -18.23
CA LEU A 51 -17.43 13.57 -18.53
C LEU A 51 -17.67 14.04 -19.97
N ARG A 52 -17.96 13.14 -20.92
CA ARG A 52 -18.40 13.50 -22.27
C ARG A 52 -19.64 14.40 -22.25
N ARG A 53 -20.63 14.08 -21.40
CA ARG A 53 -21.85 14.89 -21.25
C ARG A 53 -21.54 16.27 -20.67
N LEU A 54 -20.46 16.40 -19.90
CA LEU A 54 -20.01 17.68 -19.35
C LEU A 54 -19.34 18.53 -20.44
N THR A 55 -18.47 17.95 -21.27
CA THR A 55 -17.82 18.67 -22.38
C THR A 55 -18.79 19.01 -23.51
N GLU A 56 -19.76 18.15 -23.80
CA GLU A 56 -20.88 18.43 -24.72
C GLU A 56 -21.77 19.57 -24.20
N ARG A 57 -22.09 19.61 -22.90
CA ARG A 57 -22.94 20.65 -22.30
C ARG A 57 -22.24 22.01 -22.21
N PHE A 58 -20.94 22.00 -21.89
CA PHE A 58 -20.10 23.19 -21.78
C PHE A 58 -19.16 23.31 -22.99
N VAL A 59 -19.75 23.32 -24.20
CA VAL A 59 -19.00 23.24 -25.47
C VAL A 59 -17.96 24.36 -25.62
N ASP A 60 -18.27 25.58 -25.19
CA ASP A 60 -17.39 26.76 -25.30
C ASP A 60 -16.38 26.88 -24.15
N VAL A 61 -16.47 26.04 -23.11
CA VAL A 61 -15.57 26.12 -21.95
C VAL A 61 -14.28 25.35 -22.25
N PRO A 62 -13.10 25.99 -22.14
CA PRO A 62 -11.82 25.31 -22.31
C PRO A 62 -11.71 24.06 -21.43
N THR A 63 -11.18 22.98 -21.99
CA THR A 63 -11.01 21.70 -21.30
C THR A 63 -9.54 21.31 -21.30
N VAL A 64 -8.98 21.05 -20.12
CA VAL A 64 -7.61 20.56 -19.91
C VAL A 64 -7.71 19.17 -19.31
N ALA A 65 -6.94 18.23 -19.86
CA ALA A 65 -6.86 16.85 -19.38
C ALA A 65 -5.39 16.54 -19.01
N CYS A 66 -5.15 16.13 -17.78
CA CYS A 66 -3.82 15.86 -17.23
C CYS A 66 -3.69 14.37 -16.88
N THR A 67 -2.53 13.76 -17.14
CA THR A 67 -2.23 12.36 -16.78
C THR A 67 -0.75 12.07 -16.96
N ALA A 68 -0.19 11.23 -16.09
CA ALA A 68 1.23 10.85 -16.13
C ALA A 68 1.52 9.58 -16.97
N THR A 69 0.50 8.86 -17.46
CA THR A 69 0.68 7.50 -18.06
C THR A 69 -0.14 7.23 -19.31
N ALA A 70 -0.48 8.25 -20.10
CA ALA A 70 -1.18 8.03 -21.36
C ALA A 70 -0.23 7.52 -22.47
N THR A 71 -0.34 6.23 -22.82
CA THR A 71 0.23 5.68 -24.06
C THR A 71 -0.41 6.34 -25.30
N PRO A 72 0.18 6.25 -26.52
CA PRO A 72 -0.39 6.90 -27.70
C PRO A 72 -1.81 6.41 -28.08
N GLN A 73 -2.22 5.23 -27.60
CA GLN A 73 -3.59 4.74 -27.74
C GLN A 73 -4.53 5.41 -26.73
N VAL A 74 -4.13 5.49 -25.46
CA VAL A 74 -4.88 6.19 -24.39
C VAL A 74 -5.02 7.68 -24.70
N GLN A 75 -3.98 8.33 -25.25
CA GLN A 75 -4.03 9.74 -25.67
C GLN A 75 -5.15 10.00 -26.70
N ARG A 76 -5.30 9.12 -27.70
CA ARG A 76 -6.37 9.22 -28.70
C ARG A 76 -7.74 8.98 -28.09
N ASP A 77 -7.89 7.92 -27.30
CA ASP A 77 -9.16 7.59 -26.63
C ASP A 77 -9.61 8.72 -25.67
N ILE A 78 -8.71 9.37 -24.94
CA ILE A 78 -9.05 10.57 -24.14
C ILE A 78 -9.65 11.68 -25.02
N ILE A 79 -9.04 11.98 -26.17
CA ILE A 79 -9.51 13.04 -27.10
C ILE A 79 -10.88 12.68 -27.68
N ASP A 80 -11.07 11.42 -28.09
CA ASP A 80 -12.30 10.90 -28.69
C ASP A 80 -13.46 10.83 -27.68
N GLN A 81 -13.19 10.40 -26.44
CA GLN A 81 -14.20 10.29 -25.38
C GLN A 81 -14.63 11.66 -24.84
N LEU A 82 -13.73 12.64 -24.80
CA LEU A 82 -14.06 14.01 -24.39
C LEU A 82 -14.74 14.84 -25.51
N ASP A 83 -14.82 14.31 -26.73
CA ASP A 83 -15.34 14.99 -27.91
C ASP A 83 -14.65 16.33 -28.19
N ARG A 84 -13.31 16.36 -28.01
CA ARG A 84 -12.47 17.55 -28.20
C ARG A 84 -11.42 17.33 -29.30
N PRO A 85 -11.80 17.14 -30.59
CA PRO A 85 -10.87 16.79 -31.68
C PRO A 85 -9.82 17.88 -32.02
N ARG A 86 -9.90 19.06 -31.40
CA ARG A 86 -8.91 20.15 -31.50
C ARG A 86 -8.06 20.33 -30.22
N MET A 87 -8.15 19.41 -29.26
CA MET A 87 -7.34 19.44 -28.05
C MET A 87 -5.85 19.38 -28.44
N GLN A 88 -5.05 20.31 -27.92
CA GLN A 88 -3.61 20.34 -28.15
C GLN A 88 -2.93 19.42 -27.14
N THR A 89 -2.10 18.50 -27.62
CA THR A 89 -1.36 17.56 -26.77
C THR A 89 0.02 18.12 -26.46
N PHE A 90 0.30 18.33 -25.18
CA PHE A 90 1.62 18.72 -24.68
C PHE A 90 2.24 17.50 -23.97
N ILE A 91 3.32 16.95 -24.52
CA ILE A 91 4.02 15.79 -23.98
C ILE A 91 5.41 16.23 -23.53
N THR A 92 5.70 16.07 -22.24
CA THR A 92 7.06 16.12 -21.69
C THR A 92 7.66 14.71 -21.67
N SER A 93 8.98 14.60 -21.57
CA SER A 93 9.62 13.28 -21.46
C SER A 93 9.11 12.49 -20.25
N PHE A 94 8.93 11.18 -20.43
CA PHE A 94 8.64 10.22 -19.36
C PHE A 94 9.92 9.80 -18.60
N MET A 95 11.09 10.31 -18.99
CA MET A 95 12.38 9.97 -18.39
C MET A 95 12.53 10.66 -17.02
N ARG A 96 12.95 9.91 -16.00
CA ARG A 96 13.32 10.42 -14.67
C ARG A 96 14.76 10.00 -14.36
N ASP A 97 15.71 10.89 -14.63
CA ASP A 97 17.16 10.67 -14.42
C ASP A 97 17.47 10.47 -12.95
N ASN A 98 16.78 11.20 -12.07
CA ASN A 98 16.90 11.06 -10.64
C ASN A 98 16.48 9.67 -10.09
N LEU A 99 15.93 8.77 -10.91
CA LEU A 99 15.43 7.45 -10.50
C LEU A 99 16.24 6.29 -11.08
N THR A 100 16.93 5.56 -10.20
CA THR A 100 17.65 4.32 -10.53
C THR A 100 16.71 3.12 -10.50
N LEU A 101 16.49 2.48 -11.66
CA LEU A 101 15.62 1.28 -11.76
C LEU A 101 16.43 -0.02 -11.59
N ARG A 102 16.01 -0.91 -10.69
CA ARG A 102 16.62 -2.25 -10.50
C ARG A 102 15.58 -3.35 -10.39
N ILE A 103 15.85 -4.50 -11.02
CA ILE A 103 15.03 -5.71 -10.90
C ILE A 103 15.90 -6.86 -10.39
N LEU A 104 15.58 -7.37 -9.21
CA LEU A 104 16.37 -8.38 -8.50
C LEU A 104 15.60 -9.70 -8.34
N PRO A 105 16.27 -10.86 -8.30
CA PRO A 105 15.61 -12.13 -7.98
C PRO A 105 14.91 -12.12 -6.62
N LYS A 106 13.66 -12.60 -6.55
CA LYS A 106 12.80 -12.62 -5.35
C LYS A 106 13.29 -13.54 -4.22
N ARG A 107 14.32 -14.37 -4.43
CA ARG A 107 14.95 -15.18 -3.37
C ARG A 107 15.50 -14.26 -2.28
N LYS A 108 15.16 -14.53 -1.01
CA LYS A 108 15.55 -13.71 0.16
C LYS A 108 15.16 -12.22 0.03
N ALA A 109 14.06 -11.89 -0.65
CA ALA A 109 13.68 -10.50 -0.95
C ALA A 109 13.59 -9.60 0.30
N VAL A 110 13.00 -10.06 1.40
CA VAL A 110 12.89 -9.28 2.65
C VAL A 110 14.26 -9.06 3.30
N ASP A 111 15.20 -10.02 3.21
CA ASP A 111 16.57 -9.84 3.71
C ASP A 111 17.31 -8.77 2.90
N ARG A 112 17.22 -8.86 1.56
CA ARG A 112 17.87 -7.91 0.63
C ARG A 112 17.28 -6.52 0.75
N LEU A 113 15.96 -6.41 0.90
CA LEU A 113 15.26 -5.16 1.14
C LEU A 113 15.66 -4.54 2.49
N ALA A 114 15.73 -5.34 3.57
CA ALA A 114 16.19 -4.83 4.87
C ALA A 114 17.65 -4.36 4.83
N ALA A 115 18.54 -5.09 4.14
CA ALA A 115 19.91 -4.66 3.93
C ALA A 115 19.99 -3.34 3.15
N ARG A 116 19.17 -3.16 2.11
CA ARG A 116 19.15 -1.93 1.32
C ARG A 116 18.53 -0.75 2.06
N LEU A 117 17.44 -0.95 2.80
CA LEU A 117 16.80 0.07 3.63
C LEU A 117 17.75 0.63 4.70
N LYS A 118 18.64 -0.21 5.25
CA LYS A 118 19.70 0.23 6.19
C LYS A 118 20.81 1.06 5.57
N GLN A 119 20.94 1.05 4.24
CA GLN A 119 21.91 1.87 3.49
C GLN A 119 21.33 3.22 3.05
N LEU A 120 20.05 3.50 3.33
CA LEU A 120 19.45 4.79 2.99
C LEU A 120 19.94 5.86 3.98
N SER A 121 20.61 6.88 3.47
CA SER A 121 21.03 8.07 4.21
C SER A 121 19.85 9.03 4.44
N GLY A 122 18.85 8.56 5.18
CA GLY A 122 17.60 9.27 5.46
C GLY A 122 16.57 9.21 4.33
N GLY A 123 15.52 10.04 4.46
CA GLY A 123 14.34 10.02 3.60
C GLY A 123 13.42 8.80 3.83
N ALA A 124 12.32 8.73 3.09
CA ALA A 124 11.30 7.70 3.27
C ALA A 124 11.32 6.61 2.21
N ALA A 125 10.70 5.46 2.51
CA ALA A 125 10.56 4.34 1.60
C ALA A 125 9.14 3.75 1.58
N ILE A 126 8.66 3.41 0.38
CA ILE A 126 7.39 2.70 0.17
C ILE A 126 7.69 1.29 -0.34
N VAL A 127 7.08 0.27 0.26
CA VAL A 127 7.27 -1.15 -0.09
C VAL A 127 5.94 -1.74 -0.54
N TYR A 128 5.70 -1.82 -1.84
CA TYR A 128 4.51 -2.38 -2.43
C TYR A 128 4.45 -3.91 -2.34
N SER A 129 3.27 -4.43 -2.01
CA SER A 129 2.94 -5.86 -1.98
C SER A 129 1.48 -6.11 -2.41
N GLN A 130 1.20 -7.26 -3.01
CA GLN A 130 -0.10 -7.56 -3.65
C GLN A 130 -1.26 -7.84 -2.67
N SER A 131 -1.01 -8.10 -1.38
CA SER A 131 -2.09 -8.44 -0.43
C SER A 131 -1.85 -7.88 0.98
N ARG A 132 -2.96 -7.69 1.73
CA ARG A 132 -2.98 -7.21 3.14
C ARG A 132 -2.05 -8.06 4.04
N ARG A 133 -2.18 -9.38 3.93
CA ARG A 133 -1.31 -10.33 4.63
C ARG A 133 0.17 -10.18 4.23
N SER A 134 0.48 -9.93 2.96
CA SER A 134 1.87 -9.72 2.52
C SER A 134 2.45 -8.42 3.07
N THR A 135 1.66 -7.34 3.14
CA THR A 135 2.08 -6.07 3.75
C THR A 135 2.38 -6.20 5.24
N GLU A 136 1.50 -6.87 6.00
CA GLU A 136 1.72 -7.17 7.44
C GLU A 136 2.99 -8.01 7.64
N GLN A 137 3.10 -9.14 6.93
CA GLN A 137 4.24 -10.06 7.02
C GLN A 137 5.57 -9.41 6.60
N THR A 138 5.53 -8.46 5.68
CA THR A 138 6.70 -7.69 5.24
C THR A 138 7.14 -6.70 6.30
N ALA A 139 6.22 -5.91 6.87
CA ALA A 139 6.52 -5.01 7.98
C ALA A 139 7.14 -5.78 9.16
N ASP A 140 6.54 -6.91 9.57
CA ASP A 140 7.10 -7.78 10.61
C ASP A 140 8.44 -8.41 10.25
N GLY A 141 8.66 -8.69 8.96
CA GLY A 141 9.93 -9.20 8.44
C GLY A 141 11.05 -8.16 8.51
N LEU A 142 10.72 -6.90 8.21
CA LEU A 142 11.63 -5.75 8.28
C LEU A 142 11.89 -5.33 9.74
N ARG A 143 10.87 -5.25 10.59
CA ARG A 143 11.00 -4.96 12.04
C ARG A 143 11.91 -5.97 12.74
N ARG A 144 11.75 -7.27 12.48
CA ARG A 144 12.66 -8.32 13.00
C ARG A 144 14.10 -8.23 12.50
N ARG A 145 14.37 -7.43 11.46
CA ARG A 145 15.72 -7.15 10.93
C ARG A 145 16.24 -5.79 11.40
N GLY A 146 15.54 -5.08 12.29
CA GLY A 146 15.95 -3.78 12.81
C GLY A 146 15.67 -2.62 11.84
N VAL A 147 14.62 -2.72 11.02
CA VAL A 147 14.12 -1.63 10.19
C VAL A 147 12.78 -1.15 10.73
N GLN A 148 12.63 0.14 10.98
CA GLN A 148 11.37 0.74 11.42
C GLN A 148 10.38 0.80 10.26
N ALA A 149 9.51 -0.21 10.18
CA ALA A 149 8.53 -0.37 9.11
C ALA A 149 7.13 -0.67 9.66
N GLU A 150 6.13 0.04 9.15
CA GLU A 150 4.71 -0.23 9.41
C GLU A 150 4.00 -0.74 8.15
N HIS A 151 2.77 -1.23 8.28
CA HIS A 151 1.96 -1.71 7.16
C HIS A 151 0.77 -0.78 6.87
N TYR A 152 0.35 -0.67 5.61
CA TYR A 152 -0.81 0.10 5.21
C TYR A 152 -1.69 -0.65 4.20
N HIS A 153 -2.97 -0.81 4.50
CA HIS A 153 -3.96 -1.31 3.55
C HIS A 153 -5.40 -0.95 3.92
N ALA A 154 -6.31 -1.05 2.94
CA ALA A 154 -7.74 -0.81 3.09
C ALA A 154 -8.48 -1.67 4.15
N GLY A 155 -7.84 -2.72 4.68
CA GLY A 155 -8.38 -3.49 5.81
C GLY A 155 -8.18 -2.87 7.20
N MET A 156 -7.37 -1.81 7.32
CA MET A 156 -7.16 -1.09 8.58
C MET A 156 -8.28 -0.10 8.87
N ASN A 157 -8.46 0.26 10.15
CA ASN A 157 -9.40 1.30 10.57
C ASN A 157 -9.11 2.64 9.86
N GLY A 158 -10.16 3.44 9.65
CA GLY A 158 -10.05 4.75 9.04
C GLY A 158 -9.13 5.70 9.80
N GLN A 159 -9.22 5.75 11.12
CA GLN A 159 -8.40 6.64 11.96
C GLN A 159 -6.91 6.24 11.91
N ASP A 160 -6.63 4.95 12.13
CA ASP A 160 -5.26 4.41 12.15
C ASP A 160 -4.53 4.63 10.81
N ARG A 161 -5.25 4.56 9.69
CA ARG A 161 -4.71 4.87 8.36
C ARG A 161 -4.30 6.33 8.20
N HIS A 162 -5.15 7.27 8.63
CA HIS A 162 -4.80 8.71 8.59
C HIS A 162 -3.60 8.98 9.50
N ALA A 163 -3.66 8.55 10.77
CA ALA A 163 -2.56 8.73 11.72
C ALA A 163 -1.25 8.10 11.23
N LEU A 164 -1.28 6.94 10.59
CA LEU A 164 -0.07 6.35 9.98
C LEU A 164 0.41 7.12 8.74
N GLN A 165 -0.50 7.61 7.90
CA GLN A 165 -0.16 8.46 6.77
C GLN A 165 0.50 9.77 7.23
N ASP A 166 -0.01 10.42 8.27
CA ASP A 166 0.54 11.66 8.83
C ASP A 166 1.95 11.42 9.42
N ARG A 167 2.15 10.29 10.11
CA ARG A 167 3.48 9.85 10.59
C ARG A 167 4.47 9.52 9.47
N PHE A 168 3.99 8.99 8.34
CA PHE A 168 4.83 8.76 7.16
C PHE A 168 5.21 10.08 6.46
N LEU A 169 4.24 11.00 6.31
CA LEU A 169 4.47 12.32 5.71
C LEU A 169 5.48 13.14 6.52
N SER A 170 5.31 13.21 7.84
CA SER A 170 6.21 13.89 8.79
C SER A 170 7.58 13.21 8.96
N GLY A 171 7.72 11.94 8.57
CA GLY A 171 8.98 11.19 8.65
C GLY A 171 9.18 10.42 9.97
N GLU A 172 8.23 10.45 10.91
CA GLU A 172 8.25 9.62 12.12
C GLU A 172 8.27 8.11 11.76
N THR A 173 7.58 7.72 10.69
CA THR A 173 7.64 6.37 10.13
C THR A 173 8.37 6.39 8.78
N PRO A 174 9.65 5.97 8.72
CA PRO A 174 10.45 6.09 7.49
C PRO A 174 10.10 5.03 6.44
N VAL A 175 9.56 3.87 6.82
CA VAL A 175 9.24 2.78 5.87
C VAL A 175 7.79 2.34 6.03
N ILE A 176 7.08 2.20 4.91
CA ILE A 176 5.68 1.75 4.89
C ILE A 176 5.44 0.65 3.85
N CYS A 177 4.95 -0.50 4.33
CA CYS A 177 4.64 -1.68 3.55
C CYS A 177 3.17 -1.64 3.12
N ALA A 178 2.93 -1.33 1.86
CA ALA A 178 1.63 -0.89 1.37
C ALA A 178 1.06 -1.78 0.25
N THR A 179 -0.26 -1.86 0.17
CA THR A 179 -0.91 -2.18 -1.12
C THR A 179 -1.06 -0.90 -1.95
N ILE A 180 -1.42 -1.03 -3.23
CA ILE A 180 -1.62 0.11 -4.15
C ILE A 180 -2.54 1.20 -3.55
N ALA A 181 -3.47 0.82 -2.68
CA ALA A 181 -4.38 1.71 -1.95
C ALA A 181 -3.71 2.80 -1.08
N PHE A 182 -2.41 2.72 -0.80
CA PHE A 182 -1.65 3.81 -0.16
C PHE A 182 -1.24 4.91 -1.14
N GLY A 183 -1.05 4.60 -2.42
CA GLY A 183 -0.47 5.54 -3.38
C GLY A 183 -1.37 6.72 -3.73
N MET A 184 -2.69 6.53 -3.80
CA MET A 184 -3.61 7.58 -4.24
C MET A 184 -3.60 8.76 -3.25
N GLY A 185 -2.99 9.89 -3.66
CA GLY A 185 -2.97 11.14 -2.88
C GLY A 185 -1.71 11.41 -2.04
N ILE A 186 -0.69 10.55 -2.04
CA ILE A 186 0.56 10.83 -1.31
C ILE A 186 1.50 11.72 -2.13
N ASP A 187 1.83 12.86 -1.55
CA ASP A 187 2.84 13.81 -2.03
C ASP A 187 3.91 14.04 -0.96
N LYS A 188 4.82 13.07 -0.82
CA LYS A 188 6.04 13.19 0.00
C LYS A 188 7.23 13.37 -0.94
N PRO A 189 7.94 14.51 -0.91
CA PRO A 189 8.95 14.81 -1.91
C PRO A 189 10.22 13.94 -1.77
N ASP A 190 10.53 13.54 -0.53
CA ASP A 190 11.77 12.90 -0.08
C ASP A 190 11.71 11.36 -0.02
N ILE A 191 10.93 10.71 -0.88
CA ILE A 191 10.91 9.25 -1.00
C ILE A 191 12.20 8.79 -1.72
N ARG A 192 13.10 8.14 -0.97
CA ARG A 192 14.42 7.65 -1.44
C ARG A 192 14.39 6.24 -2.01
N LEU A 193 13.43 5.41 -1.59
CA LEU A 193 13.26 4.06 -2.14
C LEU A 193 11.77 3.74 -2.39
N VAL A 194 11.42 3.35 -3.60
CA VAL A 194 10.20 2.58 -3.88
C VAL A 194 10.60 1.14 -4.16
N ALA A 195 10.05 0.20 -3.39
CA ALA A 195 10.32 -1.22 -3.56
C ALA A 195 9.04 -1.99 -3.87
N HIS A 196 9.14 -3.03 -4.69
CA HIS A 196 8.04 -3.92 -5.07
C HIS A 196 8.42 -5.36 -4.73
N LEU A 197 7.83 -5.95 -3.69
CA LEU A 197 8.04 -7.37 -3.39
C LEU A 197 7.33 -8.30 -4.38
N ASP A 198 6.27 -7.80 -4.99
CA ASP A 198 5.47 -8.48 -6.00
C ASP A 198 5.47 -7.62 -7.27
N MET A 199 5.64 -8.24 -8.44
CA MET A 199 5.62 -7.54 -9.73
C MET A 199 4.25 -6.84 -9.93
N PRO A 200 4.21 -5.54 -10.29
CA PRO A 200 2.99 -4.86 -10.69
C PRO A 200 2.30 -5.52 -11.88
N PRO A 201 0.99 -5.29 -12.09
CA PRO A 201 0.23 -5.94 -13.16
C PRO A 201 0.56 -5.38 -14.57
N SER A 202 1.15 -4.18 -14.66
CA SER A 202 1.51 -3.53 -15.92
C SER A 202 2.65 -2.50 -15.76
N ILE A 203 3.17 -2.00 -16.89
CA ILE A 203 4.22 -0.98 -16.92
C ILE A 203 3.68 0.37 -16.42
N GLU A 204 2.43 0.71 -16.70
CA GLU A 204 1.78 1.94 -16.19
C GLU A 204 1.72 1.94 -14.66
N SER A 205 1.27 0.82 -14.05
CA SER A 205 1.25 0.69 -12.58
C SER A 205 2.65 0.84 -12.00
N TYR A 206 3.64 0.12 -12.56
CA TYR A 206 5.03 0.24 -12.12
C TYR A 206 5.56 1.68 -12.26
N TYR A 207 5.27 2.37 -13.36
CA TYR A 207 5.70 3.76 -13.59
C TYR A 207 5.04 4.75 -12.62
N GLN A 208 3.72 4.65 -12.37
CA GLN A 208 3.05 5.51 -11.39
C GLN A 208 3.54 5.27 -9.96
N GLU A 209 3.76 4.00 -9.59
CA GLU A 209 4.22 3.60 -8.26
C GLU A 209 5.67 4.04 -8.02
N THR A 210 6.56 3.84 -8.99
CA THR A 210 7.96 4.28 -8.92
C THR A 210 8.12 5.80 -9.05
N GLY A 211 7.27 6.48 -9.83
CA GLY A 211 7.29 7.94 -10.02
C GLY A 211 7.03 8.77 -8.75
N ARG A 212 6.65 8.12 -7.65
CA ARG A 212 6.55 8.68 -6.29
C ARG A 212 7.91 8.96 -5.66
N ALA A 213 8.93 8.20 -6.07
CA ALA A 213 10.30 8.44 -5.63
C ALA A 213 10.80 9.81 -6.12
N GLY A 214 11.56 10.49 -5.26
CA GLY A 214 12.32 11.70 -5.54
C GLY A 214 11.58 12.77 -6.34
N ARG A 215 10.45 13.26 -5.83
CA ARG A 215 9.76 14.43 -6.42
C ARG A 215 10.51 15.74 -6.12
N ASP A 216 11.40 15.74 -5.14
CA ASP A 216 12.45 16.75 -4.92
C ASP A 216 13.56 16.76 -5.99
N GLY A 217 13.53 15.85 -6.97
CA GLY A 217 14.56 15.70 -7.99
C GLY A 217 15.88 15.10 -7.48
N GLN A 218 15.97 14.70 -6.20
CA GLN A 218 17.16 14.08 -5.65
C GLN A 218 17.24 12.60 -6.04
N PRO A 219 18.45 11.99 -6.04
CA PRO A 219 18.63 10.58 -6.34
C PRO A 219 17.74 9.69 -5.45
N SER A 220 16.98 8.81 -6.10
CA SER A 220 16.17 7.79 -5.45
C SER A 220 16.22 6.48 -6.25
N GLU A 221 15.89 5.37 -5.59
CA GLU A 221 15.96 4.04 -6.16
C GLU A 221 14.58 3.38 -6.26
N CYS A 222 14.40 2.57 -7.30
CA CYS A 222 13.18 1.85 -7.62
C CYS A 222 13.52 0.37 -7.78
N LEU A 223 13.20 -0.45 -6.77
CA LEU A 223 13.64 -1.84 -6.63
C LEU A 223 12.48 -2.83 -6.76
N MET A 224 12.42 -3.62 -7.84
CA MET A 224 11.43 -4.68 -7.98
C MET A 224 12.02 -6.08 -7.78
N PHE A 225 11.34 -6.92 -7.01
CA PHE A 225 11.66 -8.33 -6.85
C PHE A 225 10.86 -9.21 -7.81
N TYR A 226 11.56 -9.93 -8.68
CA TYR A 226 10.96 -10.72 -9.76
C TYR A 226 11.16 -12.24 -9.60
N THR A 227 10.21 -13.01 -10.11
CA THR A 227 10.32 -14.47 -10.32
C THR A 227 9.34 -14.93 -11.40
N LYS A 228 9.78 -15.88 -12.24
CA LYS A 228 8.94 -16.53 -13.27
C LYS A 228 7.68 -17.20 -12.71
N GLY A 229 7.68 -17.55 -11.41
CA GLY A 229 6.51 -18.11 -10.72
C GLY A 229 5.28 -17.19 -10.70
N VAL A 230 5.45 -15.88 -10.95
CA VAL A 230 4.33 -14.91 -11.04
C VAL A 230 3.34 -15.27 -12.14
N TRP A 231 3.79 -15.91 -13.24
CA TRP A 231 2.93 -16.35 -14.33
C TRP A 231 1.80 -17.28 -13.84
N HIS A 232 2.15 -18.31 -13.07
CA HIS A 232 1.16 -19.26 -12.55
C HIS A 232 0.19 -18.62 -11.55
N GLN A 233 0.67 -17.69 -10.73
CA GLN A 233 -0.15 -16.96 -9.76
C GLN A 233 -1.17 -16.07 -10.47
N GLN A 234 -0.75 -15.30 -11.48
CA GLN A 234 -1.62 -14.39 -12.21
C GLN A 234 -2.57 -15.15 -13.17
N MET A 235 -2.09 -16.18 -13.86
CA MET A 235 -2.94 -17.01 -14.72
C MET A 235 -4.07 -17.73 -13.97
N PHE A 236 -3.87 -18.07 -12.70
CA PHE A 236 -4.95 -18.63 -11.86
C PHE A 236 -6.14 -17.68 -11.73
N PHE A 237 -5.90 -16.37 -11.53
CA PHE A 237 -6.97 -15.36 -11.45
C PHE A 237 -7.52 -14.98 -12.83
N ILE A 238 -6.65 -14.82 -13.82
CA ILE A 238 -7.04 -14.50 -15.20
C ILE A 238 -8.00 -15.57 -15.77
N ASN A 239 -7.74 -16.85 -15.50
CA ASN A 239 -8.60 -17.95 -15.97
C ASN A 239 -9.99 -18.00 -15.29
N GLN A 240 -10.25 -17.21 -14.24
CA GLN A 240 -11.57 -17.10 -13.60
C GLN A 240 -12.45 -16.01 -14.22
N LEU A 241 -11.88 -15.15 -15.08
CA LEU A 241 -12.63 -14.10 -15.78
C LEU A 241 -13.53 -14.74 -16.84
N THR A 242 -14.79 -14.33 -16.87
CA THR A 242 -15.79 -14.79 -17.85
C THR A 242 -15.67 -14.09 -19.20
N ASP A 243 -15.20 -12.84 -19.23
CA ASP A 243 -15.00 -12.09 -20.48
C ASP A 243 -13.67 -12.45 -21.14
N ASP A 244 -13.74 -12.96 -22.37
CA ASP A 244 -12.55 -13.39 -23.13
C ASP A 244 -11.68 -12.19 -23.60
N GLY A 245 -12.29 -11.02 -23.83
CA GLY A 245 -11.59 -9.80 -24.24
C GLY A 245 -10.74 -9.25 -23.11
N GLU A 246 -11.34 -9.08 -21.94
CA GLU A 246 -10.65 -8.70 -20.70
C GLU A 246 -9.56 -9.72 -20.34
N ARG A 247 -9.86 -11.02 -20.45
CA ARG A 247 -8.87 -12.08 -20.22
C ARG A 247 -7.66 -11.91 -21.12
N GLN A 248 -7.86 -11.69 -22.42
CA GLN A 248 -6.77 -11.51 -23.39
C GLN A 248 -5.99 -10.20 -23.15
N GLN A 249 -6.66 -9.10 -22.78
CA GLN A 249 -6.00 -7.85 -22.41
C GLN A 249 -5.10 -8.03 -21.17
N ARG A 250 -5.59 -8.70 -20.11
CA ARG A 250 -4.78 -8.98 -18.90
C ARG A 250 -3.58 -9.90 -19.21
N ILE A 251 -3.75 -10.91 -20.06
CA ILE A 251 -2.63 -11.75 -20.54
C ILE A 251 -1.57 -10.91 -21.27
N ASN A 252 -1.99 -9.98 -22.13
CA ASN A 252 -1.08 -9.12 -22.89
C ASN A 252 -0.31 -8.14 -21.98
N ARG A 253 -0.99 -7.54 -20.98
CA ARG A 253 -0.34 -6.69 -19.96
C ARG A 253 0.68 -7.48 -19.13
N LEU A 254 0.31 -8.67 -18.65
CA LEU A 254 1.19 -9.57 -17.89
C LEU A 254 2.45 -9.96 -18.69
N ARG A 255 2.28 -10.39 -19.95
CA ARG A 255 3.41 -10.73 -20.84
C ARG A 255 4.35 -9.54 -21.05
N THR A 256 3.79 -8.35 -21.26
CA THR A 256 4.58 -7.13 -21.44
C THR A 256 5.42 -6.81 -20.20
N MET A 257 4.85 -6.93 -19.00
CA MET A 257 5.56 -6.67 -17.74
C MET A 257 6.62 -7.74 -17.41
N MET A 258 6.35 -9.01 -17.73
CA MET A 258 7.37 -10.07 -17.63
C MET A 258 8.52 -9.85 -18.62
N ASN A 259 8.23 -9.49 -19.88
CA ASN A 259 9.26 -9.17 -20.87
C ASN A 259 10.12 -7.98 -20.43
N PHE A 260 9.53 -6.95 -19.85
CA PHE A 260 10.26 -5.82 -19.23
C PHE A 260 11.17 -6.27 -18.08
N SER A 261 10.73 -7.27 -17.31
CA SER A 261 11.47 -7.81 -16.17
C SER A 261 12.66 -8.69 -16.57
N GLU A 262 12.53 -9.45 -17.66
CA GLU A 262 13.52 -10.47 -18.08
C GLU A 262 14.54 -9.97 -19.11
N GLN A 263 14.24 -8.92 -19.88
CA GLN A 263 15.14 -8.43 -20.93
C GLN A 263 16.33 -7.65 -20.36
N SER A 264 17.50 -7.85 -20.99
CA SER A 264 18.76 -7.13 -20.73
C SER A 264 18.84 -5.74 -21.38
N GLN A 265 17.80 -5.31 -22.10
CA GLN A 265 17.72 -3.97 -22.70
C GLN A 265 17.54 -2.89 -21.61
N CYS A 266 18.05 -1.68 -21.85
CA CYS A 266 17.88 -0.53 -20.97
C CYS A 266 16.43 -0.33 -20.51
N ARG A 267 16.17 -0.39 -19.19
CA ARG A 267 14.80 -0.33 -18.63
C ARG A 267 14.11 0.97 -18.96
N TRP A 268 14.82 2.09 -18.84
CA TRP A 268 14.31 3.40 -19.23
C TRP A 268 13.94 3.44 -20.71
N SER A 269 14.79 2.98 -21.62
CA SER A 269 14.48 2.94 -23.06
C SER A 269 13.23 2.11 -23.37
N ARG A 270 12.96 1.02 -22.62
CA ARG A 270 11.72 0.23 -22.74
C ARG A 270 10.48 0.99 -22.24
N ILE A 271 10.59 1.73 -21.13
CA ILE A 271 9.50 2.58 -20.60
C ILE A 271 9.17 3.70 -21.58
N LEU A 272 10.18 4.41 -22.11
CA LEU A 272 9.96 5.48 -23.08
C LEU A 272 9.26 4.95 -24.34
N GLN A 273 9.78 3.85 -24.91
CA GLN A 273 9.15 3.18 -26.07
C GLN A 273 7.70 2.74 -25.79
N TYR A 274 7.40 2.30 -24.57
CA TYR A 274 6.05 1.88 -24.18
C TYR A 274 5.05 3.05 -24.20
N PHE A 275 5.47 4.24 -23.74
CA PHE A 275 4.67 5.47 -23.83
C PHE A 275 4.78 6.19 -25.19
N GLY A 276 5.49 5.61 -26.17
CA GLY A 276 5.62 6.14 -27.52
C GLY A 276 6.73 7.19 -27.70
N GLU A 277 7.54 7.42 -26.68
CA GLU A 277 8.71 8.30 -26.73
C GLU A 277 9.92 7.55 -27.31
N GLN A 278 10.67 8.21 -28.21
CA GLN A 278 11.92 7.66 -28.73
C GLN A 278 13.08 8.00 -27.76
N PRO A 279 13.78 6.99 -27.22
CA PRO A 279 14.86 7.23 -26.27
C PRO A 279 16.06 7.87 -26.96
N ALA A 280 16.62 8.93 -26.36
CA ALA A 280 17.80 9.62 -26.88
C ALA A 280 19.07 8.74 -26.90
N SER A 281 19.10 7.66 -26.11
CA SER A 281 20.20 6.71 -26.00
C SER A 281 19.68 5.29 -25.75
N SER A 282 20.44 4.29 -26.21
CA SER A 282 20.23 2.87 -25.86
C SER A 282 20.73 2.50 -24.46
N GLN A 283 21.48 3.40 -23.81
CA GLN A 283 21.94 3.28 -22.42
C GLN A 283 21.57 4.53 -21.64
N CYS A 284 20.83 4.37 -20.54
CA CYS A 284 20.34 5.50 -19.74
C CYS A 284 21.29 5.96 -18.62
N GLY A 285 22.22 5.11 -18.18
CA GLY A 285 23.04 5.36 -16.97
C GLY A 285 22.29 5.23 -15.63
N HIS A 286 20.97 5.00 -15.64
CA HIS A 286 20.10 5.04 -14.45
C HIS A 286 19.24 3.75 -14.30
N CYS A 287 19.75 2.60 -14.76
CA CYS A 287 19.16 1.29 -14.44
C CYS A 287 20.23 0.21 -14.36
N ASP A 288 19.97 -0.85 -13.61
CA ASP A 288 20.81 -2.06 -13.48
C ASP A 288 21.31 -2.65 -14.81
N ASN A 289 20.53 -2.61 -15.90
CA ASN A 289 20.94 -3.08 -17.23
C ASN A 289 21.95 -2.12 -17.94
N CYS A 290 22.18 -0.92 -17.41
CA CYS A 290 23.12 0.07 -17.93
C CYS A 290 24.21 0.48 -16.94
N LEU A 291 23.97 0.27 -15.65
CA LEU A 291 24.96 0.41 -14.58
C LEU A 291 25.91 -0.80 -14.61
N GLY A 292 27.19 -0.56 -14.31
CA GLY A 292 28.18 -1.63 -14.25
C GLY A 292 27.90 -2.62 -13.12
N ALA A 293 28.53 -3.80 -13.19
CA ALA A 293 28.41 -4.82 -12.15
C ALA A 293 28.91 -4.37 -10.75
N GLU A 294 29.63 -3.24 -10.69
CA GLU A 294 30.14 -2.63 -9.45
C GLU A 294 29.03 -1.89 -8.68
N ASP A 295 27.98 -1.41 -9.35
CA ASP A 295 26.83 -0.73 -8.73
C ASP A 295 25.69 -1.67 -8.35
N THR A 296 25.72 -2.93 -8.79
CA THR A 296 24.79 -3.95 -8.29
C THR A 296 25.26 -4.45 -6.94
N VAL A 297 24.41 -4.37 -5.90
CA VAL A 297 24.67 -4.94 -4.57
C VAL A 297 25.18 -6.38 -4.74
N THR A 298 26.47 -6.57 -4.45
CA THR A 298 27.20 -7.80 -4.70
C THR A 298 26.75 -8.89 -3.73
N ASP A 299 25.90 -9.78 -4.23
CA ASP A 299 25.97 -11.20 -3.89
C ASP A 299 26.84 -11.82 -5.01
N ASP A 300 27.85 -12.60 -4.64
CA ASP A 300 28.95 -13.07 -5.53
C ASP A 300 28.50 -14.21 -6.46
N SER A 301 27.24 -14.15 -6.90
CA SER A 301 26.50 -15.19 -7.62
C SER A 301 25.35 -14.64 -8.48
N ALA A 302 25.48 -13.39 -8.99
CA ALA A 302 24.57 -12.82 -9.99
C ALA A 302 25.07 -13.08 -11.43
N PRO A 303 24.49 -14.04 -12.18
CA PRO A 303 24.87 -14.24 -13.58
C PRO A 303 24.42 -13.06 -14.44
N ARG A 304 25.31 -12.58 -15.32
CA ARG A 304 24.96 -11.57 -16.34
C ARG A 304 23.90 -12.15 -17.28
N LEU A 305 22.85 -11.37 -17.58
CA LEU A 305 21.80 -11.74 -18.53
C LEU A 305 22.29 -11.71 -19.98
N LEU A 306 23.06 -12.73 -20.37
CA LEU A 306 23.18 -13.21 -21.74
C LEU A 306 23.03 -14.74 -21.76
N GLU A 307 22.52 -15.20 -22.88
CA GLU A 307 22.14 -16.59 -23.18
C GLU A 307 23.24 -17.60 -22.80
N PHE A 308 22.88 -18.71 -22.14
CA PHE A 308 23.24 -20.07 -22.55
C PHE A 308 22.47 -21.14 -21.74
N GLU A 309 22.68 -22.40 -22.12
CA GLU A 309 21.77 -23.55 -21.96
C GLU A 309 21.79 -24.20 -20.56
N ASP A 310 20.88 -25.18 -20.38
CA ASP A 310 20.66 -25.93 -19.15
C ASP A 310 21.94 -26.44 -18.47
N SER A 311 22.16 -26.05 -17.21
CA SER A 311 22.82 -26.91 -16.22
C SER A 311 22.58 -26.47 -14.77
N SER A 312 22.14 -27.45 -13.98
CA SER A 312 22.21 -27.56 -12.53
C SER A 312 23.69 -27.65 -12.05
N THR A 313 24.09 -27.38 -10.81
CA THR A 313 23.38 -27.01 -9.56
C THR A 313 24.35 -26.40 -8.55
N SER A 314 23.84 -25.65 -7.58
CA SER A 314 24.53 -25.24 -6.35
C SER A 314 24.75 -26.39 -5.37
N GLN A 315 25.73 -26.27 -4.48
CA GLN A 315 25.68 -26.90 -3.15
C GLN A 315 26.08 -25.89 -2.05
N ASP A 316 25.16 -25.64 -1.12
CA ASP A 316 25.43 -25.88 0.29
C ASP A 316 24.14 -26.46 0.92
N SER A 317 24.34 -27.14 2.05
CA SER A 317 23.59 -28.15 2.77
C SER A 317 22.08 -27.97 3.03
N ASP A 318 21.43 -29.12 3.23
CA ASP A 318 20.01 -29.37 3.58
C ASP A 318 18.93 -29.19 2.48
N GLN A 319 19.34 -29.15 1.20
CA GLN A 319 18.43 -29.52 0.10
C GLN A 319 18.72 -30.94 -0.40
N PRO A 320 17.72 -31.84 -0.47
CA PRO A 320 17.95 -33.20 -0.95
C PRO A 320 18.36 -33.16 -2.43
N ARG A 321 19.42 -33.89 -2.79
CA ARG A 321 20.11 -33.81 -4.08
C ARG A 321 19.15 -33.73 -5.28
N PRO A 322 19.49 -32.97 -6.35
CA PRO A 322 18.71 -32.99 -7.58
C PRO A 322 18.47 -34.43 -8.06
N LEU A 323 17.31 -34.66 -8.65
CA LEU A 323 16.94 -35.95 -9.20
C LEU A 323 17.87 -36.27 -10.38
N SER A 324 18.24 -37.54 -10.54
CA SER A 324 18.94 -37.99 -11.75
C SER A 324 17.97 -37.99 -12.94
N ALA A 325 18.49 -38.01 -14.17
CA ALA A 325 17.64 -38.13 -15.36
C ALA A 325 16.79 -39.42 -15.42
N GLU A 326 17.08 -40.42 -14.57
CA GLU A 326 16.24 -41.60 -14.38
C GLU A 326 15.14 -41.33 -13.33
N GLU A 327 15.52 -40.71 -12.21
CA GLU A 327 14.59 -40.34 -11.14
C GLU A 327 13.59 -39.26 -11.59
N ASP A 328 13.97 -38.32 -12.45
CA ASP A 328 13.06 -37.34 -13.06
C ASP A 328 12.04 -38.01 -14.00
N ARG A 329 12.46 -39.05 -14.75
CA ARG A 329 11.56 -39.86 -15.57
C ARG A 329 10.55 -40.61 -14.71
N LEU A 330 11.00 -41.22 -13.61
CA LEU A 330 10.13 -41.88 -12.63
C LEU A 330 9.24 -40.86 -11.90
N PHE A 331 9.74 -39.67 -11.57
CA PHE A 331 8.99 -38.59 -10.95
C PHE A 331 7.84 -38.10 -11.83
N GLU A 332 8.07 -37.89 -13.13
CA GLU A 332 7.02 -37.47 -14.05
C GLU A 332 6.00 -38.61 -14.31
N ALA A 333 6.44 -39.86 -14.38
CA ALA A 333 5.54 -41.03 -14.43
C ALA A 333 4.64 -41.12 -13.18
N LEU A 334 5.22 -40.95 -11.99
CA LEU A 334 4.50 -40.88 -10.72
C LEU A 334 3.56 -39.66 -10.65
N ARG A 335 3.95 -38.52 -11.22
CA ARG A 335 3.14 -37.30 -11.30
C ARG A 335 1.90 -37.49 -12.17
N GLN A 336 2.03 -38.16 -13.32
CA GLN A 336 0.89 -38.52 -14.17
C GLN A 336 -0.02 -39.55 -13.47
N ARG A 337 0.56 -40.58 -12.83
CA ARG A 337 -0.23 -41.55 -12.06
C ARG A 337 -1.02 -40.91 -10.92
N ARG A 338 -0.40 -39.99 -10.18
CA ARG A 338 -1.05 -39.16 -9.16
C ARG A 338 -2.22 -38.36 -9.72
N LEU A 339 -2.04 -37.73 -10.89
CA LEU A 339 -3.09 -36.93 -11.51
C LEU A 339 -4.30 -37.82 -11.86
N GLN A 340 -4.07 -39.01 -12.39
CA GLN A 340 -5.14 -39.98 -12.67
C GLN A 340 -5.88 -40.38 -11.38
N LEU A 341 -5.15 -40.87 -10.36
CA LEU A 341 -5.73 -41.26 -9.06
C LEU A 341 -6.52 -40.12 -8.38
N SER A 342 -6.09 -38.87 -8.57
CA SER A 342 -6.79 -37.70 -8.02
C SER A 342 -8.13 -37.43 -8.71
N ARG A 343 -8.23 -37.69 -10.02
CA ARG A 343 -9.47 -37.56 -10.81
C ARG A 343 -10.45 -38.68 -10.49
N ASP A 344 -9.95 -39.91 -10.42
CA ASP A 344 -10.76 -41.12 -10.13
C ASP A 344 -11.44 -41.04 -8.75
N GLU A 345 -10.83 -40.32 -7.81
CA GLU A 345 -11.31 -40.13 -6.43
C GLU A 345 -11.97 -38.77 -6.17
N GLY A 346 -12.01 -37.86 -7.16
CA GLY A 346 -12.58 -36.53 -7.01
C GLY A 346 -11.85 -35.61 -5.99
N VAL A 347 -10.56 -35.85 -5.73
CA VAL A 347 -9.73 -35.10 -4.76
C VAL A 347 -8.62 -34.32 -5.44
N SER A 348 -8.06 -33.31 -4.77
CA SER A 348 -6.91 -32.57 -5.30
C SER A 348 -5.64 -33.44 -5.31
N ALA A 349 -4.80 -33.29 -6.34
CA ALA A 349 -3.62 -34.14 -6.54
C ALA A 349 -2.66 -34.19 -5.35
N PHE A 350 -2.51 -33.09 -4.58
CA PHE A 350 -1.64 -33.07 -3.40
C PHE A 350 -2.11 -33.99 -2.26
N VAL A 351 -3.41 -34.34 -2.23
CA VAL A 351 -3.99 -35.25 -1.23
C VAL A 351 -3.52 -36.69 -1.47
N VAL A 352 -3.35 -37.07 -2.75
CA VAL A 352 -2.79 -38.37 -3.15
C VAL A 352 -1.29 -38.41 -2.83
N ALA A 353 -0.52 -37.43 -3.31
CA ALA A 353 0.88 -37.24 -2.93
C ALA A 353 1.38 -35.80 -3.23
N SER A 354 2.16 -35.20 -2.33
CA SER A 354 2.81 -33.91 -2.59
C SER A 354 4.00 -34.05 -3.57
N ASN A 355 4.45 -32.95 -4.18
CA ASN A 355 5.65 -33.00 -5.05
C ASN A 355 6.91 -33.41 -4.26
N ARG A 356 6.99 -33.08 -2.97
CA ARG A 356 8.08 -33.56 -2.10
C ARG A 356 8.03 -35.08 -1.97
N GLU A 357 6.86 -35.61 -1.63
CA GLU A 357 6.64 -37.06 -1.48
C GLU A 357 6.94 -37.80 -2.79
N LEU A 358 6.52 -37.28 -3.95
CA LEU A 358 6.85 -37.88 -5.25
C LEU A 358 8.36 -37.88 -5.56
N ALA A 359 9.08 -36.82 -5.22
CA ALA A 359 10.54 -36.76 -5.39
C ALA A 359 11.28 -37.67 -4.39
N GLU A 360 10.69 -37.94 -3.22
CA GLU A 360 11.20 -38.92 -2.25
C GLU A 360 10.97 -40.35 -2.76
N LEU A 361 9.79 -40.65 -3.32
CA LEU A 361 9.48 -41.93 -3.98
C LEU A 361 10.40 -42.22 -5.17
N ALA A 362 10.68 -41.21 -6.01
CA ALA A 362 11.56 -41.36 -7.16
C ALA A 362 13.00 -41.70 -6.77
N ARG A 363 13.51 -41.13 -5.66
CA ARG A 363 14.85 -41.40 -5.12
C ARG A 363 14.96 -42.75 -4.41
N VAL A 364 13.97 -43.08 -3.58
CA VAL A 364 14.01 -44.28 -2.73
C VAL A 364 13.60 -45.55 -3.50
N LYS A 365 12.85 -45.40 -4.61
CA LYS A 365 12.28 -46.49 -5.41
C LYS A 365 11.68 -47.64 -4.55
N PRO A 366 10.79 -47.36 -3.58
CA PRO A 366 10.25 -48.35 -2.66
C PRO A 366 9.58 -49.52 -3.41
N ARG A 367 9.77 -50.75 -2.91
CA ARG A 367 9.32 -51.98 -3.59
C ARG A 367 8.20 -52.70 -2.83
N SER A 368 7.92 -52.30 -1.59
CA SER A 368 6.85 -52.84 -0.76
C SER A 368 5.99 -51.73 -0.12
N PRO A 369 4.77 -52.05 0.35
CA PRO A 369 3.96 -51.12 1.14
C PRO A 369 4.65 -50.67 2.44
N ALA A 370 5.48 -51.51 3.05
CA ALA A 370 6.25 -51.14 4.23
C ALA A 370 7.30 -50.06 3.93
N ASP A 371 7.94 -50.14 2.75
CA ASP A 371 8.88 -49.10 2.30
C ASP A 371 8.17 -47.77 2.02
N LEU A 372 6.90 -47.81 1.57
CA LEU A 372 6.09 -46.60 1.44
C LEU A 372 5.76 -45.97 2.79
N GLU A 373 5.43 -46.75 3.83
CA GLU A 373 5.18 -46.22 5.18
C GLU A 373 6.41 -45.53 5.79
N ALA A 374 7.62 -45.84 5.31
CA ALA A 374 8.86 -45.17 5.73
C ALA A 374 9.08 -43.79 5.06
N ILE A 375 8.36 -43.46 3.98
CA ILE A 375 8.48 -42.17 3.28
C ILE A 375 7.77 -41.07 4.06
N ARG A 376 8.42 -39.91 4.25
CA ARG A 376 7.95 -38.86 5.17
C ARG A 376 6.69 -38.16 4.64
N GLY A 377 5.52 -38.64 5.08
CA GLY A 377 4.19 -38.14 4.69
C GLY A 377 3.24 -39.21 4.13
N PHE A 378 3.76 -40.42 3.89
CA PHE A 378 2.97 -41.61 3.53
C PHE A 378 2.51 -42.39 4.78
N GLY A 379 1.46 -41.91 5.44
CA GLY A 379 0.81 -42.70 6.51
C GLY A 379 -0.02 -43.87 5.97
N ARG A 380 -0.23 -44.91 6.80
CA ARG A 380 -0.99 -46.14 6.48
C ARG A 380 -2.17 -45.99 5.53
N ARG A 381 -3.09 -45.07 5.80
CA ARG A 381 -4.27 -44.83 4.94
C ARG A 381 -3.94 -44.44 3.50
N LYS A 382 -2.86 -43.68 3.26
CA LYS A 382 -2.36 -43.38 1.89
C LYS A 382 -1.73 -44.61 1.26
N VAL A 383 -1.00 -45.42 2.04
CA VAL A 383 -0.33 -46.63 1.56
C VAL A 383 -1.34 -47.70 1.18
N GLU A 384 -2.35 -47.96 2.01
CA GLU A 384 -3.46 -48.88 1.72
C GLU A 384 -4.24 -48.45 0.46
N LYS A 385 -4.54 -47.15 0.32
CA LYS A 385 -5.41 -46.64 -0.75
C LYS A 385 -4.70 -46.37 -2.08
N TYR A 386 -3.48 -45.82 -2.05
CA TYR A 386 -2.74 -45.36 -3.25
C TYR A 386 -1.45 -46.13 -3.49
N GLY A 387 -0.91 -46.81 -2.46
CA GLY A 387 0.38 -47.52 -2.53
C GLY A 387 0.47 -48.54 -3.66
N PRO A 388 -0.49 -49.47 -3.85
CA PRO A 388 -0.43 -50.44 -4.94
C PRO A 388 -0.28 -49.80 -6.33
N ALA A 389 -0.99 -48.70 -6.57
CA ALA A 389 -0.99 -47.99 -7.84
C ALA A 389 0.29 -47.17 -8.10
N LEU A 390 1.02 -46.80 -7.04
CA LEU A 390 2.31 -46.08 -7.10
C LEU A 390 3.49 -47.06 -7.20
N LEU A 391 3.48 -48.15 -6.42
CA LEU A 391 4.46 -49.25 -6.52
C LEU A 391 4.49 -49.86 -7.92
N GLN A 392 3.33 -49.97 -8.57
CA GLN A 392 3.24 -50.44 -9.96
C GLN A 392 4.05 -49.59 -10.95
N VAL A 393 4.08 -48.26 -10.76
CA VAL A 393 4.85 -47.34 -11.63
C VAL A 393 6.34 -47.43 -11.34
N ILE A 394 6.71 -47.56 -10.07
CA ILE A 394 8.11 -47.73 -9.63
C ILE A 394 8.69 -49.04 -10.18
N ALA A 395 7.92 -50.14 -10.11
CA ALA A 395 8.31 -51.45 -10.64
C ALA A 395 8.42 -51.53 -12.18
N GLN A 396 7.98 -50.49 -12.90
CA GLN A 396 8.01 -50.44 -14.37
C GLN A 396 9.18 -49.60 -14.93
N SER A 397 10.05 -49.04 -14.07
CA SER A 397 11.25 -48.29 -14.49
C SER A 397 12.50 -49.20 -14.48
N PRO A 398 13.34 -49.18 -15.53
CA PRO A 398 14.52 -50.07 -15.62
C PRO A 398 15.75 -49.50 -14.87
N ASP A 399 16.33 -50.30 -13.96
CA ASP A 399 17.60 -49.99 -13.28
C ASP A 399 18.81 -50.24 -14.20
N GLU A 400 19.75 -49.29 -14.27
CA GLU A 400 21.16 -49.53 -14.63
C GLU A 400 22.08 -49.06 -13.50
N SER A 401 23.00 -49.92 -13.06
CA SER A 401 23.89 -49.66 -11.93
C SER A 401 25.36 -49.81 -12.31
N SER A 402 26.22 -48.87 -11.85
CA SER A 402 27.51 -49.13 -11.16
C SER A 402 28.53 -47.96 -11.26
N THR A 403 29.33 -47.77 -10.20
CA THR A 403 30.56 -46.92 -10.08
C THR A 403 30.43 -45.39 -10.30
N ALA A 404 31.22 -44.44 -9.74
CA ALA A 404 32.07 -44.25 -8.53
C ALA A 404 32.45 -42.72 -8.49
N SER A 405 32.99 -42.02 -7.46
CA SER A 405 33.47 -42.33 -6.10
C SER A 405 33.40 -41.05 -5.19
N GLU A 406 34.14 -41.00 -4.08
CA GLU A 406 34.27 -39.92 -3.05
C GLU A 406 35.09 -38.66 -3.54
N VAL A 407 35.12 -37.47 -2.89
CA VAL A 407 35.71 -37.09 -1.57
C VAL A 407 35.15 -35.73 -1.02
N GLU A 408 35.31 -35.47 0.29
CA GLU A 408 34.79 -34.37 1.15
C GLU A 408 35.69 -33.10 1.34
N PRO A 409 35.24 -32.02 2.06
CA PRO A 409 35.78 -30.64 1.99
C PRO A 409 36.44 -30.07 3.28
N GLU A 410 36.96 -28.82 3.23
CA GLU A 410 37.31 -28.00 4.42
C GLU A 410 37.04 -26.48 4.25
N SER A 411 36.76 -25.81 5.38
CA SER A 411 36.56 -24.34 5.62
C SER A 411 36.82 -24.06 7.14
N PRO A 412 36.70 -22.84 7.73
CA PRO A 412 36.86 -21.44 7.28
C PRO A 412 37.79 -20.61 8.23
N SER A 413 37.84 -19.26 8.10
CA SER A 413 38.26 -18.34 9.19
C SER A 413 37.67 -16.92 9.05
N LEU A 414 37.71 -16.10 10.13
CA LEU A 414 36.80 -14.97 10.39
C LEU A 414 37.46 -13.56 10.47
N ALA A 415 36.76 -12.57 9.90
CA ALA A 415 36.50 -11.16 10.33
C ALA A 415 37.57 -10.26 11.02
N GLN A 416 37.61 -8.95 10.66
CA GLN A 416 37.35 -7.75 11.52
C GLN A 416 37.64 -6.38 10.79
N PRO A 417 37.24 -5.17 11.31
CA PRO A 417 36.51 -4.19 10.47
C PRO A 417 36.97 -2.70 10.45
N LEU A 418 36.20 -1.88 9.70
CA LEU A 418 35.90 -0.42 9.82
C LEU A 418 37.01 0.66 9.83
N VAL A 419 36.84 1.68 8.96
CA VAL A 419 37.12 3.10 9.25
C VAL A 419 36.07 3.97 8.52
N GLU A 420 35.51 4.97 9.22
CA GLU A 420 34.52 5.94 8.72
C GLU A 420 35.20 7.22 8.17
N ASN A 421 34.45 8.06 7.45
CA ASN A 421 34.75 9.49 7.38
C ASN A 421 33.44 10.29 7.27
N ASP A 422 33.33 11.31 8.11
CA ASP A 422 32.09 11.98 8.50
C ASP A 422 32.13 13.47 8.14
N LYS A 423 31.20 13.91 7.28
CA LYS A 423 30.84 15.32 7.02
C LYS A 423 29.43 15.41 6.43
N ASP A 424 28.42 15.57 7.29
CA ASP A 424 27.33 16.55 7.17
C ASP A 424 26.26 16.29 8.26
N MET A 425 26.67 16.47 9.51
CA MET A 425 25.79 16.43 10.68
C MET A 425 25.30 17.85 11.03
N PRO A 426 23.98 18.10 11.21
CA PRO A 426 23.52 19.38 11.77
C PRO A 426 24.04 19.54 13.22
N PRO A 427 24.24 20.78 13.71
CA PRO A 427 24.86 21.03 15.01
C PRO A 427 24.07 20.40 16.18
N GLU A 428 24.78 19.95 17.23
CA GLU A 428 24.22 19.18 18.37
C GLU A 428 22.97 19.81 19.01
N ASP A 429 22.87 21.15 18.99
CA ASP A 429 21.78 21.91 19.60
C ASP A 429 20.54 22.06 18.70
N TRP A 430 20.59 21.62 17.43
CA TRP A 430 19.44 21.61 16.52
C TRP A 430 18.34 20.67 17.01
N GLN A 431 18.71 19.43 17.35
CA GLN A 431 17.76 18.40 17.79
C GLN A 431 17.03 18.84 19.07
N GLN A 432 17.75 19.49 19.99
CA GLN A 432 17.17 20.00 21.24
C GLN A 432 16.14 21.10 20.99
N ARG A 433 16.43 22.08 20.11
CA ARG A 433 15.46 23.11 19.72
C ARG A 433 14.25 22.55 18.99
N PHE A 434 14.46 21.61 18.06
CA PHE A 434 13.37 20.98 17.31
C PHE A 434 12.43 20.20 18.23
N ASN A 435 12.98 19.44 19.19
CA ASN A 435 12.20 18.72 20.19
C ASN A 435 11.42 19.69 21.10
N ALA A 436 12.04 20.78 21.56
CA ALA A 436 11.37 21.79 22.39
C ALA A 436 10.21 22.50 21.63
N LEU A 437 10.39 22.80 20.34
CA LEU A 437 9.31 23.30 19.47
C LEU A 437 8.19 22.25 19.28
N ALA A 438 8.53 20.96 19.23
CA ALA A 438 7.56 19.88 19.07
C ALA A 438 6.72 19.68 20.34
N GLU A 439 7.35 19.68 21.52
CA GLU A 439 6.69 19.62 22.83
C GLU A 439 5.79 20.83 23.03
N TRP A 440 6.32 22.05 22.82
CA TRP A 440 5.53 23.28 22.91
C TRP A 440 4.32 23.25 21.98
N ARG A 441 4.51 22.90 20.69
CA ARG A 441 3.42 22.88 19.72
C ARG A 441 2.34 21.87 20.13
N THR A 442 2.74 20.69 20.58
CA THR A 442 1.81 19.63 21.03
C THR A 442 1.00 20.07 22.24
N MET A 443 1.64 20.72 23.23
CA MET A 443 0.97 21.24 24.41
C MET A 443 0.02 22.40 24.07
N THR A 444 0.48 23.36 23.27
CA THR A 444 -0.29 24.55 22.93
C THR A 444 -1.46 24.23 21.97
N SER A 445 -1.30 23.32 21.01
CA SER A 445 -2.42 22.89 20.15
C SER A 445 -3.47 22.12 20.92
N ALA A 446 -3.06 21.29 21.90
CA ALA A 446 -4.00 20.61 22.79
C ALA A 446 -4.77 21.58 23.70
N ASN A 447 -4.10 22.63 24.19
CA ASN A 447 -4.73 23.68 25.01
C ASN A 447 -5.71 24.54 24.18
N GLU A 448 -5.33 24.92 22.97
CA GLU A 448 -6.15 25.76 22.06
C GLU A 448 -7.18 24.96 21.23
N GLN A 449 -7.13 23.63 21.28
CA GLN A 449 -8.00 22.72 20.53
C GLN A 449 -7.99 22.97 19.00
N CYS A 450 -6.86 23.42 18.47
CA CYS A 450 -6.60 23.60 17.04
C CYS A 450 -5.70 22.48 16.48
N ASP A 451 -5.53 22.43 15.16
CA ASP A 451 -4.54 21.51 14.59
C ASP A 451 -3.12 22.00 14.95
N PRO A 452 -2.14 21.12 15.23
CA PRO A 452 -0.75 21.53 15.46
C PRO A 452 -0.19 22.41 14.33
N SER A 453 -0.60 22.19 13.08
CA SER A 453 -0.18 22.98 11.93
C SER A 453 -0.78 24.40 11.88
N ASP A 454 -1.90 24.66 12.58
CA ASP A 454 -2.46 26.02 12.77
C ASP A 454 -1.56 26.90 13.66
N LEU A 455 -0.67 26.29 14.44
CA LEU A 455 0.36 26.99 15.23
C LEU A 455 1.71 26.97 14.52
N LEU A 456 2.24 25.78 14.22
CA LEU A 456 3.54 25.60 13.58
C LEU A 456 3.53 24.35 12.68
N THR A 457 3.67 24.55 11.37
CA THR A 457 3.99 23.43 10.47
C THR A 457 5.35 22.82 10.85
N PHE A 458 5.56 21.53 10.54
CA PHE A 458 6.87 20.89 10.76
C PHE A 458 7.99 21.55 9.93
N ALA A 459 7.67 22.11 8.75
CA ALA A 459 8.61 22.89 7.95
C ALA A 459 9.03 24.19 8.64
N ALA A 460 8.10 24.89 9.28
CA ALA A 460 8.41 26.05 10.11
C ALA A 460 9.27 25.67 11.32
N MET A 461 8.92 24.61 12.06
CA MET A 461 9.73 24.13 13.19
C MET A 461 11.17 23.82 12.79
N ARG A 462 11.37 23.17 11.64
CA ARG A 462 12.69 22.89 11.08
C ARG A 462 13.44 24.18 10.75
N GLN A 463 12.80 25.11 10.02
CA GLN A 463 13.40 26.41 9.68
C GLN A 463 13.73 27.24 10.92
N LEU A 464 12.91 27.20 11.97
CA LEU A 464 13.14 27.88 13.24
C LEU A 464 14.34 27.27 14.01
N ALA A 465 14.43 25.94 14.07
CA ALA A 465 15.55 25.23 14.71
C ALA A 465 16.89 25.40 13.97
N GLU A 466 16.85 25.56 12.64
CA GLU A 466 18.01 25.82 11.77
C GLU A 466 18.44 27.29 11.77
N ARG A 467 17.52 28.24 11.52
CA ARG A 467 17.85 29.63 11.14
C ARG A 467 17.91 30.63 12.29
N ARG A 468 17.39 30.30 13.49
CA ARG A 468 17.40 31.16 14.69
C ARG A 468 16.99 32.63 14.42
N PRO A 469 15.71 32.92 14.10
CA PRO A 469 15.28 34.30 13.88
C PRO A 469 15.52 35.15 15.13
N GLU A 470 16.13 36.32 14.96
CA GLU A 470 16.55 37.24 16.04
C GLU A 470 15.46 38.28 16.39
N SER A 471 14.28 38.20 15.78
CA SER A 471 13.15 39.09 16.04
C SER A 471 11.80 38.45 15.74
N ILE A 472 10.73 38.97 16.37
CA ILE A 472 9.34 38.56 16.10
C ILE A 472 8.98 38.75 14.61
N GLN A 473 9.51 39.78 13.95
CA GLN A 473 9.30 40.00 12.52
C GLN A 473 9.93 38.88 11.68
N GLN A 474 11.17 38.48 11.97
CA GLN A 474 11.80 37.33 11.30
C GLN A 474 11.11 36.01 11.61
N LEU A 475 10.59 35.83 12.83
CA LEU A 475 9.80 34.65 13.22
C LEU A 475 8.49 34.57 12.43
N SER A 476 7.76 35.69 12.31
CA SER A 476 6.51 35.78 11.53
C SER A 476 6.72 35.63 10.01
N ALA A 477 7.96 35.81 9.53
CA ALA A 477 8.33 35.64 8.12
C ALA A 477 8.71 34.19 7.75
N VAL A 478 8.74 33.26 8.72
CA VAL A 478 8.96 31.84 8.44
C VAL A 478 7.67 31.22 7.90
N GLU A 479 7.75 30.68 6.69
CA GLU A 479 6.61 30.05 6.01
C GLU A 479 6.05 28.88 6.83
N GLY A 480 4.75 28.93 7.12
CA GLY A 480 4.07 27.92 7.94
C GLY A 480 4.17 28.13 9.45
N VAL A 481 4.56 29.32 9.92
CA VAL A 481 4.20 29.80 11.27
C VAL A 481 2.78 30.35 11.21
N GLY A 482 1.88 29.82 12.03
CA GLY A 482 0.48 30.19 12.04
C GLY A 482 0.22 31.55 12.69
N VAL A 483 -0.79 32.27 12.20
CA VAL A 483 -1.15 33.62 12.70
C VAL A 483 -1.43 33.60 14.20
N LEU A 484 -2.13 32.56 14.68
CA LEU A 484 -2.43 32.35 16.11
C LEU A 484 -1.16 32.21 16.97
N ALA A 485 -0.13 31.55 16.46
CA ALA A 485 1.15 31.40 17.15
C ALA A 485 1.92 32.73 17.24
N VAL A 486 1.90 33.55 16.18
CA VAL A 486 2.54 34.87 16.17
C VAL A 486 1.81 35.84 17.10
N GLU A 487 0.47 35.91 17.03
CA GLU A 487 -0.31 36.91 17.77
C GLU A 487 -0.35 36.67 19.28
N ARG A 488 -0.26 35.41 19.74
CA ARG A 488 -0.42 35.05 21.16
C ARG A 488 0.81 34.46 21.83
N TYR A 489 1.78 33.94 21.07
CA TYR A 489 2.89 33.14 21.62
C TYR A 489 4.27 33.51 21.06
N ALA A 490 4.41 34.65 20.37
CA ALA A 490 5.70 35.07 19.81
C ALA A 490 6.82 35.16 20.84
N GLU A 491 6.54 35.56 22.08
CA GLU A 491 7.54 35.64 23.16
C GLU A 491 8.00 34.25 23.65
N GLU A 492 7.07 33.29 23.79
CA GLU A 492 7.39 31.90 24.15
C GLU A 492 8.21 31.22 23.06
N LEU A 493 7.82 31.38 21.80
CA LEU A 493 8.57 30.86 20.66
C LEU A 493 9.94 31.50 20.53
N SER A 494 10.06 32.80 20.82
CA SER A 494 11.34 33.53 20.86
C SER A 494 12.30 32.97 21.91
N LEU A 495 11.79 32.55 23.07
CA LEU A 495 12.58 31.88 24.11
C LEU A 495 13.06 30.50 23.66
N ILE A 496 12.20 29.72 22.98
CA ILE A 496 12.54 28.36 22.51
C ILE A 496 13.57 28.39 21.37
N VAL A 497 13.48 29.35 20.43
CA VAL A 497 14.48 29.48 19.35
C VAL A 497 15.76 30.19 19.78
N GLY A 498 15.76 30.83 20.96
CA GLY A 498 16.94 31.41 21.59
C GLY A 498 17.27 32.84 21.13
N ILE A 499 16.30 33.75 21.09
CA ILE A 499 16.57 35.17 20.85
C ILE A 499 17.39 35.76 21.99
N ALA A 500 18.62 36.20 21.70
CA ALA A 500 19.49 36.85 22.65
C ALA A 500 19.01 38.28 22.96
N GLY A 501 18.11 38.44 23.93
CA GLY A 501 17.56 39.76 24.27
C GLY A 501 16.87 39.93 25.64
N THR A 502 16.34 38.86 26.25
CA THR A 502 15.64 38.95 27.54
C THR A 502 16.29 38.06 28.59
N ALA A 503 17.01 38.68 29.53
CA ALA A 503 17.48 38.00 30.71
C ALA A 503 16.38 37.97 31.78
N HIS A 504 15.84 36.78 32.10
CA HIS A 504 15.69 36.28 33.48
C HIS A 504 14.94 34.93 33.55
N GLU A 505 15.36 34.14 34.54
CA GLU A 505 14.71 32.96 35.14
C GLU A 505 14.41 31.73 34.26
N GLN A 506 14.94 30.58 34.71
CA GLN A 506 14.53 29.26 34.24
C GLN A 506 13.05 29.03 34.60
N PRO A 507 12.21 28.47 33.71
CA PRO A 507 10.82 28.20 34.04
C PRO A 507 10.72 27.11 35.11
N VAL A 508 10.30 27.50 36.30
CA VAL A 508 9.92 26.59 37.38
C VAL A 508 8.78 25.70 36.89
N MET A 509 8.99 24.38 36.88
CA MET A 509 7.91 23.40 36.68
C MET A 509 6.83 23.59 37.74
N LYS A 510 5.73 24.26 37.40
CA LYS A 510 4.53 24.25 38.23
C LYS A 510 3.93 22.84 38.20
N GLN A 511 3.76 22.26 39.39
CA GLN A 511 3.10 20.97 39.56
C GLN A 511 1.64 21.00 39.07
N ALA A 512 1.13 19.81 38.74
CA ALA A 512 -0.12 19.60 38.02
C ALA A 512 -1.33 20.39 38.57
N ALA A 513 -2.02 21.07 37.65
CA ALA A 513 -3.44 21.37 37.78
C ALA A 513 -4.26 20.12 37.36
N PRO A 514 -5.45 19.88 37.94
CA PRO A 514 -6.26 18.71 37.62
C PRO A 514 -6.75 18.72 36.17
N VAL A 515 -6.86 17.53 35.58
CA VAL A 515 -7.33 17.30 34.21
C VAL A 515 -8.78 17.82 34.04
N PRO A 516 -9.05 18.75 33.10
CA PRO A 516 -10.41 19.07 32.67
C PRO A 516 -11.01 17.87 31.88
N SER A 517 -12.28 17.57 32.11
CA SER A 517 -12.96 16.38 31.57
C SER A 517 -13.02 16.35 30.04
N PRO A 518 -13.13 15.16 29.41
CA PRO A 518 -13.51 15.06 27.99
C PRO A 518 -14.88 15.71 27.75
N GLN A 519 -15.17 16.08 26.50
CA GLN A 519 -16.36 16.85 26.10
C GLN A 519 -17.67 16.03 26.09
N SER A 520 -17.99 15.46 27.25
CA SER A 520 -19.29 15.02 27.78
C SER A 520 -20.36 14.58 26.77
N TRP A 521 -20.76 13.32 26.90
CA TRP A 521 -21.98 12.80 26.26
C TRP A 521 -23.22 13.47 26.88
N GLU A 522 -23.10 13.94 28.12
CA GLU A 522 -24.07 14.72 28.89
C GLU A 522 -24.57 15.95 28.11
N THR A 523 -23.68 16.74 27.50
CA THR A 523 -24.11 17.91 26.67
C THR A 523 -24.80 17.47 25.37
N THR A 524 -24.54 16.26 24.85
CA THR A 524 -25.35 15.71 23.75
C THR A 524 -26.72 15.23 24.26
N LEU A 525 -26.77 14.62 25.44
CA LEU A 525 -27.99 14.17 26.08
C LEU A 525 -28.94 15.33 26.38
N GLU A 526 -28.46 16.42 26.97
CA GLU A 526 -29.25 17.64 27.22
C GLU A 526 -29.86 18.23 25.94
N LEU A 527 -29.05 18.36 24.88
CA LEU A 527 -29.52 18.89 23.60
C LEU A 527 -30.54 17.95 22.93
N TYR A 528 -30.38 16.64 23.09
CA TYR A 528 -31.33 15.64 22.59
C TYR A 528 -32.64 15.62 23.38
N GLN A 529 -32.56 15.63 24.71
CA GLN A 529 -33.73 15.70 25.60
C GLN A 529 -34.52 17.01 25.45
N SER A 530 -33.85 18.12 25.07
CA SER A 530 -34.52 19.37 24.68
C SER A 530 -35.15 19.34 23.27
N GLY A 531 -35.18 18.19 22.60
CA GLY A 531 -35.91 17.96 21.35
C GLY A 531 -35.16 18.34 20.07
N HIS A 532 -33.85 18.58 20.12
CA HIS A 532 -33.06 18.84 18.91
C HIS A 532 -32.83 17.54 18.12
N THR A 533 -32.90 17.62 16.79
CA THR A 533 -32.56 16.49 15.91
C THR A 533 -31.06 16.21 15.92
N LEU A 534 -30.63 14.98 15.61
CA LEU A 534 -29.21 14.60 15.56
C LEU A 534 -28.35 15.56 14.71
N LEU A 535 -28.91 16.03 13.58
CA LEU A 535 -28.24 16.98 12.68
C LEU A 535 -28.10 18.37 13.32
N ALA A 536 -29.14 18.87 13.99
CA ALA A 536 -29.07 20.15 14.69
C ALA A 536 -28.09 20.10 15.87
N ILE A 537 -27.97 18.96 16.57
CA ILE A 537 -26.97 18.76 17.64
C ILE A 537 -25.56 18.68 17.03
N ALA A 538 -25.39 17.96 15.92
CA ALA A 538 -24.13 17.84 15.19
C ALA A 538 -23.60 19.21 14.74
N GLU A 539 -24.45 20.00 14.08
CA GLU A 539 -24.12 21.38 13.66
C GLU A 539 -23.80 22.29 14.86
N ARG A 540 -24.66 22.29 15.89
CA ARG A 540 -24.51 23.16 17.08
C ARG A 540 -23.29 22.82 17.93
N ARG A 541 -22.88 21.55 17.98
CA ARG A 541 -21.64 21.11 18.67
C ARG A 541 -20.41 21.08 17.77
N MET A 542 -20.55 21.34 16.46
CA MET A 542 -19.50 21.13 15.45
C MET A 542 -18.93 19.69 15.45
N LEU A 543 -19.78 18.70 15.68
CA LEU A 543 -19.44 17.27 15.73
C LEU A 543 -20.09 16.50 14.58
N SER A 544 -19.57 15.32 14.25
CA SER A 544 -20.21 14.47 13.23
C SER A 544 -21.50 13.81 13.78
N PRO A 545 -22.51 13.52 12.94
CA PRO A 545 -23.69 12.74 13.36
C PRO A 545 -23.36 11.36 13.93
N ALA A 546 -22.25 10.75 13.48
CA ALA A 546 -21.76 9.49 14.04
C ALA A 546 -21.17 9.66 15.45
N THR A 547 -20.57 10.82 15.75
CA THR A 547 -20.11 11.19 17.10
C THR A 547 -21.32 11.41 18.02
N ILE A 548 -22.34 12.15 17.56
CA ILE A 548 -23.59 12.35 18.31
C ILE A 548 -24.30 11.02 18.60
N ALA A 549 -24.43 10.14 17.62
CA ALA A 549 -24.99 8.80 17.83
C ALA A 549 -24.18 7.99 18.86
N SER A 550 -22.85 8.10 18.83
CA SER A 550 -21.99 7.40 19.80
C SER A 550 -22.14 7.98 21.21
N HIS A 551 -22.28 9.30 21.37
CA HIS A 551 -22.56 9.94 22.65
C HIS A 551 -23.90 9.48 23.25
N LEU A 552 -24.96 9.34 22.43
CA LEU A 552 -26.26 8.85 22.91
C LEU A 552 -26.17 7.37 23.38
N VAL A 553 -25.42 6.52 22.67
CA VAL A 553 -25.16 5.14 23.10
C VAL A 553 -24.33 5.09 24.40
N THR A 554 -23.37 6.00 24.57
CA THR A 554 -22.63 6.15 25.83
C THR A 554 -23.54 6.61 26.98
N ALA A 555 -24.46 7.55 26.74
CA ALA A 555 -25.43 7.99 27.75
C ALA A 555 -26.32 6.83 28.25
N MET A 556 -26.75 5.94 27.35
CA MET A 556 -27.49 4.72 27.72
C MET A 556 -26.65 3.75 28.57
N ARG A 557 -25.34 3.65 28.31
CA ARG A 557 -24.41 2.83 29.13
C ARG A 557 -24.25 3.37 30.54
N HIS A 558 -24.30 4.69 30.74
CA HIS A 558 -24.35 5.31 32.06
C HIS A 558 -25.79 5.43 32.62
N GLY A 559 -26.72 4.56 32.17
CA GLY A 559 -28.06 4.43 32.76
C GLY A 559 -29.04 5.57 32.46
N SER A 560 -28.76 6.43 31.48
CA SER A 560 -29.69 7.51 31.11
C SER A 560 -30.95 6.97 30.44
N ASP A 561 -32.12 7.27 31.00
CA ASP A 561 -33.42 6.96 30.36
C ASP A 561 -33.60 7.83 29.10
N LEU A 562 -33.59 7.17 27.94
CA LEU A 562 -33.45 7.82 26.64
C LEU A 562 -34.34 7.16 25.59
N ASP A 563 -35.35 7.89 25.12
CA ASP A 563 -36.16 7.44 23.99
C ASP A 563 -35.45 7.72 22.66
N LEU A 564 -34.87 6.68 22.06
CA LEU A 564 -34.25 6.77 20.73
C LEU A 564 -35.27 6.81 19.57
N ARG A 565 -36.55 6.48 19.78
CA ARG A 565 -37.55 6.38 18.69
C ARG A 565 -37.61 7.60 17.76
N PRO A 566 -37.50 8.87 18.23
CA PRO A 566 -37.48 10.05 17.36
C PRO A 566 -36.25 10.16 16.44
N ALA A 567 -35.19 9.40 16.73
CA ALA A 567 -33.92 9.39 15.99
C ALA A 567 -33.72 8.13 15.14
N LEU A 568 -34.70 7.23 15.08
CA LEU A 568 -34.63 6.03 14.24
C LEU A 568 -35.04 6.33 12.79
N PRO A 569 -34.49 5.59 11.82
CA PRO A 569 -34.99 5.58 10.45
C PRO A 569 -36.42 5.00 10.37
N PRO A 570 -37.10 5.08 9.21
CA PRO A 570 -38.46 4.57 9.04
C PRO A 570 -38.66 3.13 9.53
N THR A 571 -39.83 2.85 10.11
CA THR A 571 -40.15 1.57 10.80
C THR A 571 -39.84 0.33 9.96
N GLU A 572 -40.01 0.39 8.64
CA GLU A 572 -39.66 -0.69 7.71
C GLU A 572 -38.16 -1.07 7.78
N MET A 573 -37.27 -0.07 7.83
CA MET A 573 -35.83 -0.28 7.94
C MET A 573 -35.44 -0.80 9.33
N VAL A 574 -36.12 -0.37 10.39
CA VAL A 574 -35.93 -0.90 11.75
C VAL A 574 -36.34 -2.39 11.82
N GLN A 575 -37.43 -2.77 11.14
CA GLN A 575 -37.86 -4.16 11.03
C GLN A 575 -36.90 -5.00 10.17
N GLU A 576 -36.31 -4.43 9.13
CA GLU A 576 -35.30 -5.09 8.30
C GLU A 576 -34.03 -5.40 9.11
N VAL A 577 -33.46 -4.39 9.81
CA VAL A 577 -32.31 -4.59 10.70
C VAL A 577 -32.62 -5.64 11.77
N ARG A 578 -33.82 -5.61 12.36
CA ARG A 578 -34.27 -6.65 13.32
C ARG A 578 -34.29 -8.04 12.68
N ARG A 579 -34.73 -8.19 11.43
CA ARG A 579 -34.74 -9.49 10.73
C ARG A 579 -33.32 -10.01 10.48
N LEU A 580 -32.40 -9.13 10.08
CA LEU A 580 -30.99 -9.46 9.89
C LEU A 580 -30.34 -9.89 11.21
N LEU A 581 -30.49 -9.12 12.28
CA LEU A 581 -29.99 -9.43 13.63
C LEU A 581 -30.63 -10.66 14.29
N SER A 582 -31.81 -11.09 13.84
CA SER A 582 -32.42 -12.38 14.24
C SER A 582 -31.87 -13.57 13.44
N SER A 583 -31.45 -13.34 12.18
CA SER A 583 -30.83 -14.37 11.33
C SER A 583 -29.36 -14.62 11.68
N ASP A 584 -28.69 -13.58 12.16
CA ASP A 584 -27.26 -13.54 12.41
C ASP A 584 -27.01 -12.62 13.62
N PRO A 585 -26.97 -13.19 14.84
CA PRO A 585 -26.89 -12.38 16.05
C PRO A 585 -25.60 -11.58 16.20
N ASP A 586 -24.50 -12.03 15.59
CA ASP A 586 -23.17 -11.43 15.75
C ASP A 586 -22.76 -10.53 14.56
N ALA A 587 -23.67 -10.29 13.61
CA ALA A 587 -23.45 -9.42 12.46
C ALA A 587 -23.00 -8.01 12.90
N SER A 588 -21.82 -7.58 12.44
CA SER A 588 -21.30 -6.27 12.80
C SER A 588 -22.07 -5.14 12.10
N VAL A 589 -21.94 -3.91 12.60
CA VAL A 589 -22.47 -2.71 11.94
C VAL A 589 -21.99 -2.59 10.49
N SER A 590 -20.81 -3.10 10.14
CA SER A 590 -20.33 -3.12 8.75
C SER A 590 -21.08 -4.16 7.90
N ASP A 591 -21.32 -5.35 8.43
CA ASP A 591 -22.02 -6.44 7.72
C ASP A 591 -23.50 -6.09 7.50
N LEU A 592 -24.14 -5.46 8.50
CA LEU A 592 -25.50 -4.92 8.37
C LEU A 592 -25.55 -3.80 7.32
N HIS A 593 -24.56 -2.91 7.28
CA HIS A 593 -24.48 -1.81 6.31
C HIS A 593 -24.36 -2.32 4.86
N GLU A 594 -23.59 -3.41 4.65
CA GLU A 594 -23.47 -4.07 3.35
C GLU A 594 -24.73 -4.87 2.98
N ARG A 595 -25.29 -5.65 3.91
CA ARG A 595 -26.52 -6.45 3.71
C ARG A 595 -27.79 -5.60 3.52
N LEU A 596 -27.75 -4.32 3.89
CA LEU A 596 -28.81 -3.33 3.66
C LEU A 596 -28.54 -2.45 2.44
N GLU A 597 -27.54 -2.80 1.62
CA GLU A 597 -27.16 -2.05 0.41
C GLU A 597 -26.92 -0.55 0.70
N TYR A 598 -26.29 -0.25 1.84
CA TYR A 598 -25.94 1.12 2.26
C TYR A 598 -27.14 2.07 2.44
N ARG A 599 -28.37 1.54 2.54
CA ARG A 599 -29.62 2.31 2.69
C ARG A 599 -29.81 3.00 4.04
N LEU A 600 -28.99 2.67 5.04
CA LEU A 600 -28.88 3.36 6.32
C LEU A 600 -27.43 3.78 6.52
N SER A 601 -27.19 4.94 7.11
CA SER A 601 -25.84 5.32 7.56
C SER A 601 -25.39 4.50 8.78
N ARG A 602 -24.08 4.41 8.98
CA ARG A 602 -23.50 3.81 10.21
C ARG A 602 -23.95 4.48 11.52
N ALA A 603 -24.38 5.75 11.48
CA ALA A 603 -24.92 6.44 12.65
C ALA A 603 -26.35 5.93 12.97
N GLU A 604 -27.22 5.83 11.95
CA GLU A 604 -28.57 5.27 12.09
C GLU A 604 -28.50 3.80 12.51
N LEU A 605 -27.61 2.99 11.92
CA LEU A 605 -27.44 1.58 12.32
C LEU A 605 -27.07 1.41 13.79
N ARG A 606 -26.17 2.24 14.34
CA ARG A 606 -25.81 2.21 15.77
C ARG A 606 -26.99 2.55 16.68
N LEU A 607 -27.86 3.47 16.26
CA LEU A 607 -29.05 3.85 17.03
C LEU A 607 -30.16 2.80 16.92
N VAL A 608 -30.33 2.18 15.75
CA VAL A 608 -31.23 1.03 15.58
C VAL A 608 -30.75 -0.17 16.39
N GLU A 609 -29.44 -0.47 16.37
CA GLU A 609 -28.84 -1.52 17.18
C GLU A 609 -29.06 -1.26 18.68
N ALA A 610 -28.73 -0.06 19.18
CA ALA A 610 -28.93 0.30 20.59
C ALA A 610 -30.42 0.32 21.01
N HIS A 611 -31.35 0.61 20.09
CA HIS A 611 -32.79 0.51 20.36
C HIS A 611 -33.29 -0.95 20.38
N LEU A 612 -32.76 -1.81 19.51
CA LEU A 612 -33.13 -3.23 19.44
C LEU A 612 -32.44 -4.08 20.51
N ARG A 613 -31.25 -3.67 20.94
CA ARG A 613 -30.37 -4.29 21.92
C ARG A 613 -29.79 -3.20 22.81
N PRO A 614 -30.53 -2.75 23.84
CA PRO A 614 -30.01 -1.77 24.79
C PRO A 614 -28.68 -2.24 25.36
N PRO A 615 -27.64 -1.37 25.39
CA PRO A 615 -26.35 -1.75 25.96
C PRO A 615 -26.50 -2.01 27.45
N GLN A 616 -25.66 -2.88 28.00
CA GLN A 616 -25.62 -3.08 29.45
C GLN A 616 -25.19 -1.78 30.14
N ILE A 617 -25.85 -1.48 31.27
CA ILE A 617 -25.48 -0.37 32.14
C ILE A 617 -24.14 -0.71 32.80
N VAL A 618 -23.23 0.25 32.80
CA VAL A 618 -21.95 0.18 33.52
C VAL A 618 -22.18 0.85 34.87
N ASP A 619 -22.19 0.05 35.93
CA ASP A 619 -22.02 0.58 37.30
C ASP A 619 -20.52 0.90 37.47
N ASP A 620 -20.19 2.18 37.70
CA ASP A 620 -18.83 2.70 37.97
C ASP A 620 -18.35 2.41 39.42
#